data_AF-A0A5C0SGP1-F1
#
_entry.id   AF-A0A5C0SGP1-F1
#
_cell.length_a   1.000
_cell.length_b   1.000
_cell.length_c   1.000
_cell.angle_alpha   90.00
_cell.angle_beta   90.00
_cell.angle_gamma   90.00
#
_symmetry.space_group_name_H-M   'P 1'
#
loop_
_entity.id
_entity.type
_entity.pdbx_description
1 polymer ?
#
loop_
_entity_poly.entity_id
_entity_poly.type
_entity_poly.pdbx_seq_one_letter_code
_entity_poly.pdbx_strand_id
1 'polypeptide(L)'
;MKRRIQVFYYKGRYRFTFQSYVANKKGITLIELLLALALISMILSISYSLNIFGIKSFSKASSQANVQENVRLAVDFITQETRYATQLEILDNLETIPEKAQIDEDEYYILLNDHSIEYRYKDHSKVIANIIENLSFHKDKDADKILSFIIEGKDKKQKYDLNSKVLAINLTKEIMTSSENGIAIKYKKTKEKENKTDYEKWKNCVLSTNFLAVGKNTMIKKINTPNPIIYVNGDIYLDKNSQISLPKNAIIYAKGDIFLGQNAQIRMEENSTIYTDGNIYIGKNAWIYSKENTTIYAKGSIELEQNSLIKLKENSRIFSCNRIYLEKNATIYLYRNSMIYAKGNIHKEKNALVYGKEVNFNLPNISISDLSIPPLQKDEWYIEKKYSSIMIARNNMKFFGSYFELPKNRQCYNITIVSKGMIGISKNCKASGVLYAPDDIVIINKNSFFDGIVIANEIYLDKNVQLSQVLDYSNDLPF
;
A
#
# COMPACT_ATOMS: atom_id res chain seq x y z
N MET A 1 -21.54 -70.00 17.30
CA MET A 1 -20.50 -71.00 17.62
C MET A 1 -19.57 -71.18 16.42
N LYS A 2 -18.27 -70.90 16.63
CA LYS A 2 -17.06 -71.09 15.79
C LYS A 2 -17.21 -71.30 14.27
N ARG A 3 -16.94 -70.23 13.49
CA ARG A 3 -16.59 -70.32 12.06
C ARG A 3 -15.08 -70.57 11.92
N ARG A 4 -14.68 -71.70 11.32
CA ARG A 4 -13.30 -71.97 10.90
C ARG A 4 -13.08 -71.37 9.52
N ILE A 5 -12.17 -70.41 9.40
CA ILE A 5 -11.56 -70.05 8.11
C ILE A 5 -10.51 -71.13 7.83
N GLN A 6 -10.73 -71.95 6.81
CA GLN A 6 -9.68 -72.85 6.30
C GLN A 6 -8.91 -72.13 5.20
N VAL A 7 -7.65 -71.81 5.49
CA VAL A 7 -6.67 -71.35 4.50
C VAL A 7 -5.93 -72.59 4.00
N PHE A 8 -6.12 -72.96 2.73
CA PHE A 8 -5.31 -73.99 2.09
C PHE A 8 -4.12 -73.35 1.37
N TYR A 9 -2.92 -73.81 1.72
CA TYR A 9 -1.65 -73.40 1.11
C TYR A 9 -1.34 -74.32 -0.07
N TYR A 10 -1.33 -73.79 -1.30
CA TYR A 10 -0.61 -74.43 -2.40
C TYR A 10 -0.15 -73.39 -3.44
N LYS A 11 1.18 -73.34 -3.66
CA LYS A 11 1.90 -72.58 -4.71
C LYS A 11 1.56 -71.08 -4.84
N GLY A 12 1.96 -70.29 -3.84
CA GLY A 12 2.47 -68.93 -4.06
C GLY A 12 1.52 -67.85 -4.60
N ARG A 13 0.19 -68.05 -4.60
CA ARG A 13 -0.79 -66.99 -4.89
C ARG A 13 -1.96 -67.08 -3.92
N TYR A 14 -2.23 -66.00 -3.19
CA TYR A 14 -3.45 -65.86 -2.39
C TYR A 14 -4.65 -65.85 -3.32
N ARG A 15 -5.35 -66.98 -3.46
CA ARG A 15 -6.64 -67.05 -4.14
C ARG A 15 -7.72 -66.93 -3.08
N PHE A 16 -8.29 -65.73 -2.94
CA PHE A 16 -9.55 -65.56 -2.22
C PHE A 16 -10.66 -66.21 -3.06
N THR A 17 -10.99 -67.46 -2.78
CA THR A 17 -12.18 -68.09 -3.37
C THR A 17 -13.42 -67.56 -2.65
N PHE A 18 -14.09 -66.58 -3.26
CA PHE A 18 -15.50 -66.32 -2.98
C PHE A 18 -16.27 -67.60 -3.33
N GLN A 19 -16.59 -68.41 -2.33
CA GLN A 19 -17.45 -69.57 -2.54
C GLN A 19 -18.83 -69.03 -2.92
N SER A 20 -19.13 -69.07 -4.22
CA SER A 20 -20.32 -68.45 -4.79
C SER A 20 -21.57 -69.08 -4.19
N TYR A 21 -22.44 -68.27 -3.61
CA TYR A 21 -23.81 -68.64 -3.23
C TYR A 21 -24.58 -69.30 -4.39
N VAL A 22 -24.16 -69.03 -5.63
CA VAL A 22 -24.69 -69.62 -6.88
C VAL A 22 -24.50 -71.14 -6.97
N ALA A 23 -23.53 -71.73 -6.25
CA ALA A 23 -23.24 -73.17 -6.29
C ALA A 23 -24.01 -73.98 -5.21
N ASN A 24 -24.80 -73.34 -4.37
CA ASN A 24 -25.52 -74.00 -3.28
C ASN A 24 -27.01 -74.17 -3.66
N LYS A 25 -27.51 -75.41 -3.69
CA LYS A 25 -28.90 -75.72 -4.11
C LYS A 25 -29.99 -75.30 -3.10
N LYS A 26 -29.62 -74.62 -2.01
CA LYS A 26 -30.58 -74.00 -1.09
C LYS A 26 -30.93 -72.62 -1.66
N GLY A 27 -32.17 -72.46 -2.14
CA GLY A 27 -32.65 -71.20 -2.71
C GLY A 27 -32.56 -70.04 -1.72
N ILE A 28 -32.50 -68.81 -2.24
CA ILE A 28 -32.57 -67.59 -1.44
C ILE A 28 -33.99 -67.46 -0.91
N THR A 29 -34.15 -67.19 0.38
CA THR A 29 -35.48 -66.96 0.93
C THR A 29 -36.01 -65.59 0.48
N LEU A 30 -37.33 -65.46 0.28
CA LEU A 30 -37.94 -64.20 -0.14
C LEU A 30 -37.61 -63.05 0.82
N ILE A 31 -37.53 -63.33 2.13
CA ILE A 31 -37.21 -62.34 3.14
C ILE A 31 -35.76 -61.85 3.05
N GLU A 32 -34.79 -62.73 2.76
CA GLU A 32 -33.39 -62.34 2.56
C GLU A 32 -33.23 -61.44 1.33
N LEU A 33 -33.97 -61.73 0.25
CA LEU A 33 -33.97 -60.89 -0.95
C LEU A 33 -34.56 -59.50 -0.67
N LEU A 34 -35.70 -59.45 0.05
CA LEU A 34 -36.34 -58.19 0.42
C LEU A 34 -35.45 -57.33 1.33
N LEU A 35 -34.78 -57.94 2.32
CA LEU A 35 -33.84 -57.25 3.20
C LEU A 35 -32.61 -56.74 2.44
N ALA A 36 -32.04 -57.54 1.53
CA ALA A 36 -30.91 -57.12 0.72
C ALA A 36 -31.26 -55.95 -0.22
N LEU A 37 -32.43 -56.00 -0.86
CA LEU A 37 -32.92 -54.91 -1.72
C LEU A 37 -33.17 -53.63 -0.92
N ALA A 38 -33.75 -53.73 0.28
CA ALA A 38 -33.97 -52.59 1.17
C ALA A 38 -32.64 -51.95 1.62
N LEU A 39 -31.61 -52.76 1.90
CA LEU A 39 -30.29 -52.24 2.26
C LEU A 39 -29.59 -51.57 1.07
N ILE A 40 -29.66 -52.18 -0.12
CA ILE A 40 -29.08 -51.59 -1.33
C ILE A 40 -29.76 -50.25 -1.67
N SER A 41 -31.09 -50.16 -1.59
CA SER A 41 -31.81 -48.91 -1.88
C SER A 41 -31.48 -47.81 -0.87
N MET A 42 -31.32 -48.18 0.40
CA MET A 42 -30.87 -47.26 1.45
C MET A 42 -29.45 -46.73 1.17
N ILE A 43 -28.51 -47.63 0.86
CA ILE A 43 -27.12 -47.27 0.54
C ILE A 43 -27.07 -46.39 -0.71
N LEU A 44 -27.81 -46.75 -1.76
CA LEU A 44 -27.87 -45.96 -3.00
C LEU A 44 -28.46 -44.58 -2.75
N SER A 45 -29.51 -44.46 -1.91
CA SER A 45 -30.10 -43.16 -1.56
C SER A 45 -29.11 -42.26 -0.83
N ILE A 46 -28.38 -42.80 0.15
CA ILE A 46 -27.35 -42.04 0.88
C ILE A 46 -26.22 -41.64 -0.07
N SER A 47 -25.75 -42.57 -0.90
CA SER A 47 -24.67 -42.33 -1.86
C SER A 47 -25.05 -41.24 -2.88
N TYR A 48 -26.28 -41.29 -3.39
CA TYR A 48 -26.80 -40.30 -4.33
C TYR A 48 -26.97 -38.92 -3.68
N SER A 49 -27.45 -38.87 -2.44
CA SER A 49 -27.56 -37.63 -1.66
C SER A 49 -26.20 -36.96 -1.45
N LEU A 50 -25.18 -37.73 -1.04
CA LEU A 50 -23.81 -37.23 -0.89
C LEU A 50 -23.21 -36.76 -2.20
N ASN A 51 -23.45 -37.48 -3.31
CA ASN A 51 -22.97 -37.08 -4.62
C ASN A 51 -23.58 -35.75 -5.09
N ILE A 52 -24.91 -35.59 -4.97
CA ILE A 52 -25.60 -34.34 -5.27
C ILE A 52 -25.08 -33.20 -4.40
N PHE A 53 -24.91 -33.46 -3.10
CA PHE A 53 -24.37 -32.47 -2.18
C PHE A 53 -22.96 -32.04 -2.59
N GLY A 54 -22.09 -32.98 -2.98
CA GLY A 54 -20.75 -32.72 -3.46
C GLY A 54 -20.74 -31.84 -4.70
N ILE A 55 -21.53 -32.19 -5.72
CA ILE A 55 -21.63 -31.42 -6.97
C ILE A 55 -22.17 -30.01 -6.71
N LYS A 56 -23.24 -29.87 -5.89
CA LYS A 56 -23.81 -28.56 -5.54
C LYS A 56 -22.83 -27.70 -4.76
N SER A 57 -22.12 -28.29 -3.79
CA SER A 57 -21.12 -27.60 -2.98
C SER A 57 -19.93 -27.14 -3.81
N PHE A 58 -19.43 -28.01 -4.70
CA PHE A 58 -18.35 -27.67 -5.62
C PHE A 58 -18.76 -26.57 -6.60
N SER A 59 -19.95 -26.67 -7.20
CA SER A 59 -20.47 -25.65 -8.12
C SER A 59 -20.66 -24.30 -7.44
N LYS A 60 -21.17 -24.29 -6.20
CA LYS A 60 -21.29 -23.06 -5.38
C LYS A 60 -19.92 -22.47 -5.05
N ALA A 61 -18.98 -23.28 -4.59
CA ALA A 61 -17.64 -22.83 -4.21
C ALA A 61 -16.86 -22.32 -5.43
N SER A 62 -16.95 -23.01 -6.57
CA SER A 62 -16.34 -22.60 -7.84
C SER A 62 -16.92 -21.28 -8.33
N SER A 63 -18.24 -21.13 -8.30
CA SER A 63 -18.90 -19.88 -8.68
C SER A 63 -18.50 -18.72 -7.75
N GLN A 64 -18.50 -18.95 -6.44
CA GLN A 64 -18.03 -17.95 -5.46
C GLN A 64 -16.58 -17.55 -5.67
N ALA A 65 -15.69 -18.51 -5.95
CA ALA A 65 -14.28 -18.27 -6.22
C ALA A 65 -14.09 -17.45 -7.50
N ASN A 66 -14.84 -17.77 -8.56
CA ASN A 66 -14.79 -17.08 -9.84
C ASN A 66 -15.22 -15.60 -9.73
N VAL A 67 -16.30 -15.30 -9.00
CA VAL A 67 -16.71 -13.91 -8.76
C VAL A 67 -15.67 -13.16 -7.94
N GLN A 68 -15.17 -13.77 -6.86
CA GLN A 68 -14.15 -13.15 -6.01
C GLN A 68 -12.86 -12.87 -6.79
N GLU A 69 -12.46 -13.79 -7.67
CA GLU A 69 -11.28 -13.61 -8.52
C GLU A 69 -11.47 -12.44 -9.48
N ASN A 70 -12.58 -12.37 -10.20
CA ASN A 70 -12.84 -11.29 -11.16
C ASN A 70 -12.93 -9.92 -10.50
N VAL A 71 -13.68 -9.81 -9.40
CA VAL A 71 -13.76 -8.55 -8.65
C VAL A 71 -12.38 -8.14 -8.13
N ARG A 72 -11.55 -9.08 -7.65
CA ARG A 72 -10.18 -8.76 -7.22
C ARG A 72 -9.29 -8.33 -8.37
N LEU A 73 -9.34 -9.03 -9.52
CA LEU A 73 -8.59 -8.65 -10.72
C LEU A 73 -8.92 -7.23 -11.15
N ALA A 74 -10.21 -6.86 -11.14
CA ALA A 74 -10.66 -5.52 -11.42
C ALA A 74 -10.15 -4.48 -10.41
N VAL A 75 -10.26 -4.76 -9.11
CA VAL A 75 -9.78 -3.86 -8.04
C VAL A 75 -8.28 -3.65 -8.12
N ASP A 76 -7.52 -4.72 -8.37
CA ASP A 76 -6.07 -4.66 -8.52
C ASP A 76 -5.68 -3.83 -9.73
N PHE A 77 -6.33 -4.08 -10.86
CA PHE A 77 -6.09 -3.32 -12.08
C PHE A 77 -6.41 -1.84 -11.88
N ILE A 78 -7.64 -1.50 -11.46
CA ILE A 78 -8.04 -0.10 -11.24
C ILE A 78 -7.10 0.58 -10.24
N THR A 79 -6.75 -0.10 -9.14
CA THR A 79 -5.85 0.48 -8.16
C THR A 79 -4.47 0.75 -8.75
N GLN A 80 -3.88 -0.22 -9.43
CA GLN A 80 -2.56 -0.03 -10.04
C GLN A 80 -2.59 1.09 -11.08
N GLU A 81 -3.60 1.15 -11.93
CA GLU A 81 -3.67 2.15 -12.98
C GLU A 81 -3.90 3.57 -12.44
N THR A 82 -4.80 3.72 -11.46
CA THR A 82 -5.20 5.03 -10.92
C THR A 82 -4.25 5.56 -9.86
N ARG A 83 -3.58 4.68 -9.09
CA ARG A 83 -2.61 5.09 -8.06
C ARG A 83 -1.49 5.93 -8.66
N TYR A 84 -1.09 5.65 -9.89
CA TYR A 84 0.04 6.30 -10.56
C TYR A 84 -0.37 7.24 -11.69
N ALA A 85 -1.66 7.57 -11.80
CA ALA A 85 -2.17 8.51 -12.77
C ALA A 85 -1.67 9.94 -12.50
N THR A 86 -1.37 10.69 -13.56
CA THR A 86 -0.98 12.11 -13.50
C THR A 86 -2.17 13.05 -13.59
N GLN A 87 -3.20 12.63 -14.32
CA GLN A 87 -4.50 13.27 -14.42
C GLN A 87 -5.58 12.21 -14.26
N LEU A 88 -6.68 12.53 -13.59
CA LEU A 88 -7.77 11.61 -13.33
C LEU A 88 -9.09 12.38 -13.35
N GLU A 89 -10.03 11.88 -14.15
CA GLU A 89 -11.36 12.43 -14.34
C GLU A 89 -12.40 11.31 -14.18
N ILE A 90 -13.41 11.58 -13.36
CA ILE A 90 -14.58 10.71 -13.17
C ILE A 90 -15.65 11.12 -14.16
N LEU A 91 -16.11 10.15 -14.97
CA LEU A 91 -17.10 10.33 -16.03
C LEU A 91 -18.42 9.64 -15.65
N ASP A 92 -19.53 10.32 -15.91
CA ASP A 92 -20.90 9.93 -15.56
C ASP A 92 -21.74 9.45 -16.74
N ASN A 93 -21.27 9.68 -17.98
CA ASN A 93 -21.91 9.22 -19.20
C ASN A 93 -20.92 8.40 -20.04
N LEU A 94 -21.32 7.21 -20.51
CA LEU A 94 -20.51 6.38 -21.40
C LEU A 94 -20.41 6.97 -22.82
N GLU A 95 -21.35 7.81 -23.24
CA GLU A 95 -21.35 8.44 -24.58
C GLU A 95 -20.25 9.49 -24.76
N THR A 96 -19.67 9.99 -23.66
CA THR A 96 -18.52 10.92 -23.71
C THR A 96 -17.20 10.21 -23.94
N ILE A 97 -17.20 8.87 -23.93
CA ILE A 97 -16.00 8.05 -24.14
C ILE A 97 -15.81 7.86 -25.65
N PRO A 98 -14.74 8.41 -26.25
CA PRO A 98 -14.50 8.29 -27.68
C PRO A 98 -14.28 6.83 -28.09
N GLU A 99 -14.54 6.53 -29.36
CA GLU A 99 -14.13 5.24 -29.92
C GLU A 99 -12.61 5.08 -29.84
N LYS A 100 -12.13 3.83 -29.75
CA LYS A 100 -10.70 3.52 -29.57
C LYS A 100 -9.75 4.20 -30.55
N ALA A 101 -10.20 4.48 -31.78
CA ALA A 101 -9.42 5.13 -32.84
C ALA A 101 -9.26 6.65 -32.63
N GLN A 102 -10.05 7.23 -31.72
CA GLN A 102 -10.08 8.65 -31.38
C GLN A 102 -9.45 8.93 -30.00
N ILE A 103 -8.92 7.90 -29.32
CA ILE A 103 -8.23 8.04 -28.04
C ILE A 103 -6.81 8.54 -28.29
N ASP A 104 -6.42 9.60 -27.60
CA ASP A 104 -5.05 10.12 -27.63
C ASP A 104 -4.03 9.12 -27.07
N GLU A 105 -2.77 9.23 -27.47
CA GLU A 105 -1.70 8.28 -27.07
C GLU A 105 -1.45 8.18 -25.56
N ASP A 106 -1.80 9.23 -24.82
CA ASP A 106 -1.57 9.34 -23.37
C ASP A 106 -2.85 9.16 -22.55
N GLU A 107 -3.96 8.83 -23.21
CA GLU A 107 -5.28 8.71 -22.58
C GLU A 107 -5.72 7.26 -22.41
N TYR A 108 -6.27 7.01 -21.24
CA TYR A 108 -6.67 5.70 -20.80
C TYR A 108 -8.05 5.76 -20.16
N TYR A 109 -8.87 4.77 -20.48
CA TYR A 109 -10.24 4.68 -19.97
C TYR A 109 -10.46 3.34 -19.28
N ILE A 110 -11.13 3.38 -18.13
CA ILE A 110 -11.67 2.19 -17.46
C ILE A 110 -13.17 2.38 -17.32
N LEU A 111 -13.93 1.44 -17.87
CA LEU A 111 -15.39 1.47 -17.87
C LEU A 111 -15.97 0.08 -17.74
N LEU A 112 -17.23 0.02 -17.32
CA LEU A 112 -18.03 -1.19 -17.34
C LEU A 112 -18.78 -1.27 -18.68
N ASN A 113 -18.51 -2.29 -19.48
CA ASN A 113 -19.20 -2.59 -20.73
C ASN A 113 -19.69 -4.04 -20.73
N ASP A 114 -20.98 -4.27 -20.97
CA ASP A 114 -21.59 -5.60 -21.08
C ASP A 114 -21.12 -6.61 -20.00
N HIS A 115 -21.17 -6.18 -18.74
CA HIS A 115 -20.75 -6.96 -17.55
C HIS A 115 -19.25 -7.28 -17.48
N SER A 116 -18.43 -6.53 -18.20
CA SER A 116 -16.98 -6.66 -18.22
C SER A 116 -16.31 -5.32 -17.98
N ILE A 117 -15.23 -5.31 -17.22
CA ILE A 117 -14.40 -4.11 -17.08
C ILE A 117 -13.45 -4.06 -18.27
N GLU A 118 -13.64 -3.06 -19.10
CA GLU A 118 -12.82 -2.79 -20.27
C GLU A 118 -11.79 -1.71 -19.96
N TYR A 119 -10.57 -1.96 -20.42
CA TYR A 119 -9.48 -1.02 -20.45
C TYR A 119 -9.22 -0.59 -21.90
N ARG A 120 -9.47 0.69 -22.21
CA ARG A 120 -9.30 1.25 -23.55
C ARG A 120 -8.17 2.25 -23.59
N TYR A 121 -7.39 2.19 -24.66
CA TYR A 121 -6.30 3.10 -25.01
C TYR A 121 -6.19 3.14 -26.54
N LYS A 122 -5.39 4.05 -27.09
CA LYS A 122 -5.28 4.24 -28.55
C LYS A 122 -5.25 2.93 -29.33
N ASP A 123 -6.20 2.75 -30.24
CA ASP A 123 -6.39 1.60 -31.13
C ASP A 123 -6.63 0.22 -30.46
N HIS A 124 -6.66 0.16 -29.13
CA HIS A 124 -6.70 -1.08 -28.37
C HIS A 124 -7.77 -1.09 -27.28
N SER A 125 -8.34 -2.26 -27.03
CA SER A 125 -9.21 -2.53 -25.87
C SER A 125 -8.84 -3.88 -25.28
N LYS A 126 -8.88 -3.99 -23.96
CA LYS A 126 -8.61 -5.22 -23.22
C LYS A 126 -9.68 -5.42 -22.16
N VAL A 127 -10.27 -6.62 -22.13
CA VAL A 127 -11.12 -7.05 -21.01
C VAL A 127 -10.21 -7.45 -19.85
N ILE A 128 -10.44 -6.82 -18.69
CA ILE A 128 -9.64 -7.03 -17.48
C ILE A 128 -10.30 -8.05 -16.56
N ALA A 129 -11.61 -7.90 -16.36
CA ALA A 129 -12.43 -8.77 -15.54
C ALA A 129 -13.80 -8.92 -16.20
N ASN A 130 -14.41 -10.09 -16.05
CA ASN A 130 -15.77 -10.36 -16.49
C ASN A 130 -16.69 -10.60 -15.29
N ILE A 131 -17.99 -10.73 -15.55
CA ILE A 131 -18.98 -11.07 -14.53
C ILE A 131 -19.14 -9.95 -13.48
N ILE A 132 -19.00 -8.70 -13.93
CA ILE A 132 -19.17 -7.48 -13.12
C ILE A 132 -20.58 -6.93 -13.37
N GLU A 133 -21.38 -6.77 -12.32
CA GLU A 133 -22.72 -6.17 -12.40
C GLU A 133 -22.67 -4.64 -12.24
N ASN A 134 -21.76 -4.14 -11.39
CA ASN A 134 -21.70 -2.72 -11.08
C ASN A 134 -20.27 -2.23 -10.87
N LEU A 135 -20.02 -1.01 -11.32
CA LEU A 135 -18.78 -0.26 -11.12
C LEU A 135 -19.16 1.19 -10.88
N SER A 136 -18.77 1.73 -9.72
CA SER A 136 -18.98 3.14 -9.41
C SER A 136 -17.71 3.79 -8.87
N PHE A 137 -17.50 5.04 -9.27
CA PHE A 137 -16.37 5.87 -8.87
C PHE A 137 -16.86 7.15 -8.20
N HIS A 138 -16.19 7.55 -7.13
CA HIS A 138 -16.44 8.82 -6.45
C HIS A 138 -15.13 9.40 -5.88
N LYS A 139 -15.04 10.73 -5.86
CA LYS A 139 -13.98 11.46 -5.17
C LYS A 139 -14.22 11.36 -3.66
N ASP A 140 -13.18 11.09 -2.88
CA ASP A 140 -13.30 11.06 -1.41
C ASP A 140 -13.55 12.46 -0.85
N LYS A 141 -14.41 12.57 0.17
CA LYS A 141 -14.80 13.85 0.78
C LYS A 141 -13.69 14.47 1.63
N ASP A 142 -12.80 13.64 2.18
CA ASP A 142 -11.77 14.06 3.13
C ASP A 142 -10.43 14.37 2.43
N ALA A 143 -10.28 14.03 1.13
CA ALA A 143 -9.03 14.23 0.41
C ALA A 143 -9.20 14.28 -1.12
N ASP A 144 -8.68 15.36 -1.72
CA ASP A 144 -8.88 15.67 -3.14
C ASP A 144 -8.21 14.72 -4.15
N LYS A 145 -7.31 13.86 -3.68
CA LYS A 145 -6.51 12.93 -4.51
C LYS A 145 -6.86 11.47 -4.29
N ILE A 146 -7.93 11.18 -3.56
CA ILE A 146 -8.36 9.82 -3.30
C ILE A 146 -9.55 9.47 -4.19
N LEU A 147 -9.35 8.46 -5.02
CA LEU A 147 -10.42 7.81 -5.76
C LEU A 147 -10.98 6.69 -4.88
N SER A 148 -12.28 6.72 -4.63
CA SER A 148 -13.02 5.63 -4.02
C SER A 148 -13.87 4.94 -5.08
N PHE A 149 -13.93 3.61 -5.04
CA PHE A 149 -14.71 2.86 -6.01
C PHE A 149 -15.26 1.56 -5.44
N ILE A 150 -16.41 1.15 -5.98
CA ILE A 150 -17.12 -0.06 -5.59
C ILE A 150 -17.29 -0.92 -6.83
N ILE A 151 -16.95 -2.20 -6.71
CA ILE A 151 -17.15 -3.20 -7.76
C ILE A 151 -18.04 -4.30 -7.21
N GLU A 152 -19.13 -4.61 -7.91
CA GLU A 152 -20.00 -5.75 -7.60
C GLU A 152 -19.92 -6.75 -8.74
N GLY A 153 -19.60 -8.00 -8.42
CA GLY A 153 -19.65 -9.11 -9.36
C GLY A 153 -20.72 -10.12 -8.98
N LYS A 154 -21.23 -10.86 -9.98
CA LYS A 154 -22.20 -11.94 -9.75
C LYS A 154 -22.14 -13.05 -10.78
N ASP A 155 -21.89 -14.25 -10.30
CA ASP A 155 -21.99 -15.49 -11.07
C ASP A 155 -23.12 -16.34 -10.50
N LYS A 156 -24.10 -16.68 -11.33
CA LYS A 156 -25.31 -17.43 -10.94
C LYS A 156 -26.03 -16.79 -9.74
N LYS A 157 -25.90 -17.39 -8.56
CA LYS A 157 -26.50 -16.95 -7.29
C LYS A 157 -25.48 -16.36 -6.31
N GLN A 158 -24.19 -16.38 -6.64
CA GLN A 158 -23.14 -15.84 -5.77
C GLN A 158 -22.87 -14.41 -6.19
N LYS A 159 -22.91 -13.50 -5.21
CA LYS A 159 -22.52 -12.10 -5.37
C LYS A 159 -21.29 -11.84 -4.52
N TYR A 160 -20.46 -10.91 -4.95
CA TYR A 160 -19.34 -10.42 -4.17
C TYR A 160 -19.07 -8.97 -4.54
N ASP A 161 -18.99 -8.12 -3.54
CA ASP A 161 -18.65 -6.71 -3.69
C ASP A 161 -17.35 -6.39 -2.97
N LEU A 162 -16.66 -5.36 -3.46
CA LEU A 162 -15.43 -4.86 -2.87
C LEU A 162 -15.39 -3.33 -3.02
N ASN A 163 -15.26 -2.64 -1.89
CA ASN A 163 -15.01 -1.20 -1.82
C ASN A 163 -13.50 -0.96 -1.61
N SER A 164 -12.91 -0.13 -2.46
CA SER A 164 -11.50 0.23 -2.36
C SER A 164 -11.30 1.73 -2.49
N LYS A 165 -10.24 2.22 -1.83
CA LYS A 165 -9.79 3.61 -1.88
C LYS A 165 -8.36 3.65 -2.35
N VAL A 166 -8.02 4.63 -3.20
CA VAL A 166 -6.71 4.75 -3.80
C VAL A 166 -6.28 6.20 -3.83
N LEU A 167 -5.17 6.50 -3.15
CA LEU A 167 -4.48 7.78 -3.29
C LEU A 167 -3.72 7.80 -4.62
N ALA A 168 -4.08 8.71 -5.52
CA ALA A 168 -3.37 8.95 -6.78
C ALA A 168 -2.09 9.75 -6.52
N ILE A 169 -0.97 9.05 -6.35
CA ILE A 169 0.29 9.62 -5.84
C ILE A 169 0.99 10.55 -6.84
N ASN A 170 0.77 10.35 -8.13
CA ASN A 170 1.35 11.18 -9.18
C ASN A 170 0.42 12.31 -9.64
N LEU A 171 -0.78 12.41 -9.05
CA LEU A 171 -1.79 13.35 -9.49
C LEU A 171 -1.33 14.78 -9.22
N THR A 172 -1.34 15.60 -10.27
CA THR A 172 -0.84 16.97 -10.19
C THR A 172 -1.86 17.94 -9.65
N LYS A 173 -3.12 17.74 -10.02
CA LYS A 173 -4.30 18.49 -9.57
C LYS A 173 -5.19 17.63 -8.68
N GLU A 174 -6.37 18.11 -8.33
CA GLU A 174 -7.42 17.27 -7.73
C GLU A 174 -8.06 16.34 -8.77
N ILE A 175 -8.78 15.33 -8.30
CA ILE A 175 -9.59 14.48 -9.17
C ILE A 175 -10.71 15.33 -9.78
N MET A 176 -10.77 15.40 -11.10
CA MET A 176 -11.83 16.08 -11.84
C MET A 176 -13.09 15.21 -11.84
N THR A 177 -14.26 15.82 -11.72
CA THR A 177 -15.53 15.08 -11.63
C THR A 177 -16.59 15.76 -12.49
N SER A 178 -17.20 15.02 -13.43
CA SER A 178 -18.40 15.51 -14.14
C SER A 178 -19.67 15.36 -13.28
N SER A 179 -19.68 14.45 -12.29
CA SER A 179 -20.77 14.24 -11.34
C SER A 179 -20.28 13.67 -10.00
N GLU A 180 -21.17 13.58 -9.00
CA GLU A 180 -20.87 12.93 -7.72
C GLU A 180 -20.58 11.42 -7.83
N ASN A 181 -21.15 10.75 -8.84
CA ASN A 181 -21.01 9.31 -9.07
C ASN A 181 -20.73 9.03 -10.55
N GLY A 182 -19.51 8.59 -10.85
CA GLY A 182 -19.14 8.16 -12.19
C GLY A 182 -19.26 6.66 -12.40
N ILE A 183 -19.44 6.29 -13.66
CA ILE A 183 -19.50 4.90 -14.15
C ILE A 183 -18.26 4.52 -14.96
N ALA A 184 -17.42 5.51 -15.26
CA ALA A 184 -16.14 5.33 -15.92
C ALA A 184 -15.12 6.34 -15.38
N ILE A 185 -13.85 6.07 -15.65
CA ILE A 185 -12.76 7.02 -15.40
C ILE A 185 -11.92 7.19 -16.65
N LYS A 186 -11.51 8.44 -16.88
CA LYS A 186 -10.47 8.83 -17.81
C LYS A 186 -9.25 9.21 -17.01
N TYR A 187 -8.07 8.76 -17.42
CA TYR A 187 -6.85 9.13 -16.75
C TYR A 187 -5.66 9.14 -17.70
N LYS A 188 -4.61 9.86 -17.31
CA LYS A 188 -3.35 9.92 -18.05
C LYS A 188 -2.21 9.32 -17.24
N LYS A 189 -1.22 8.77 -17.94
CA LYS A 189 0.06 8.30 -17.37
C LYS A 189 1.19 9.13 -17.99
N THR A 190 2.24 9.39 -17.22
CA THR A 190 3.29 10.36 -17.57
C THR A 190 3.94 10.12 -18.95
N LYS A 191 3.85 11.12 -19.83
CA LYS A 191 5.00 11.71 -20.54
C LYS A 191 5.34 13.01 -19.80
N GLU A 192 6.63 13.24 -19.55
CA GLU A 192 7.13 14.30 -18.67
C GLU A 192 6.62 15.72 -18.99
N LYS A 193 6.57 16.54 -17.93
CA LYS A 193 6.40 18.00 -17.85
C LYS A 193 4.98 18.48 -17.55
N GLU A 194 4.74 18.75 -16.28
CA GLU A 194 3.80 19.80 -15.89
C GLU A 194 4.52 20.84 -15.03
N ASN A 195 4.55 22.07 -15.55
CA ASN A 195 4.99 23.28 -14.86
C ASN A 195 3.96 23.64 -13.77
N LYS A 196 4.13 23.10 -12.57
CA LYS A 196 3.44 23.60 -11.36
C LYS A 196 4.12 24.88 -10.86
N THR A 197 3.34 25.78 -10.26
CA THR A 197 3.89 26.84 -9.40
C THR A 197 4.61 26.20 -8.21
N ASP A 198 5.64 26.83 -7.67
CA ASP A 198 6.44 26.22 -6.60
C ASP A 198 5.61 25.99 -5.33
N TYR A 199 4.70 26.90 -4.98
CA TYR A 199 3.78 26.70 -3.85
C TYR A 199 2.98 25.38 -3.93
N GLU A 200 2.41 25.07 -5.08
CA GLU A 200 1.60 23.85 -5.28
C GLU A 200 2.42 22.56 -5.21
N LYS A 201 3.74 22.64 -5.45
CA LYS A 201 4.65 21.50 -5.27
C LYS A 201 4.90 21.24 -3.78
N TRP A 202 5.08 22.30 -2.99
CA TRP A 202 5.58 22.22 -1.63
C TRP A 202 4.50 22.19 -0.54
N LYS A 203 3.24 22.52 -0.84
CA LYS A 203 2.15 22.69 0.16
C LYS A 203 1.90 21.50 1.12
N ASN A 204 2.21 20.29 0.68
CA ASN A 204 2.05 19.06 1.47
C ASN A 204 3.37 18.51 2.01
N CYS A 205 4.51 19.12 1.68
CA CYS A 205 5.82 18.68 2.11
C CYS A 205 6.07 19.09 3.57
N VAL A 206 6.28 18.11 4.44
CA VAL A 206 6.59 18.34 5.86
C VAL A 206 8.09 18.23 6.11
N LEU A 207 8.77 17.35 5.36
CA LEU A 207 10.21 17.19 5.37
C LEU A 207 10.74 17.10 3.94
N SER A 208 11.77 17.88 3.62
CA SER A 208 12.61 17.66 2.43
C SER A 208 14.09 17.72 2.81
N THR A 209 14.84 16.68 2.45
CA THR A 209 16.27 16.59 2.75
C THR A 209 17.03 15.70 1.76
N ASN A 210 18.35 15.84 1.68
CA ASN A 210 19.18 14.85 0.95
C ASN A 210 19.45 13.62 1.82
N PHE A 211 19.40 13.76 3.15
CA PHE A 211 19.62 12.66 4.09
C PHE A 211 18.75 12.82 5.35
N LEU A 212 18.07 11.74 5.76
CA LEU A 212 17.24 11.73 6.97
C LEU A 212 17.71 10.65 7.94
N ALA A 213 18.15 11.06 9.13
CA ALA A 213 18.49 10.17 10.22
C ALA A 213 17.54 10.36 11.41
N VAL A 214 16.86 9.29 11.81
CA VAL A 214 16.01 9.19 13.00
C VAL A 214 16.75 8.35 14.03
N GLY A 215 17.35 9.02 15.02
CA GLY A 215 18.23 8.41 16.01
C GLY A 215 17.54 7.43 16.96
N LYS A 216 18.36 6.73 17.76
CA LYS A 216 17.91 5.69 18.70
C LYS A 216 16.79 6.13 19.64
N ASN A 217 15.77 5.30 19.79
CA ASN A 217 14.57 5.56 20.61
C ASN A 217 13.80 6.85 20.23
N THR A 218 13.95 7.30 18.98
CA THR A 218 13.24 8.49 18.49
C THR A 218 11.94 8.10 17.82
N MET A 219 10.87 8.81 18.14
CA MET A 219 9.58 8.59 17.50
C MET A 219 9.17 9.86 16.78
N ILE A 220 8.85 9.77 15.49
CA ILE A 220 8.06 10.76 14.75
C ILE A 220 6.60 10.39 14.94
N LYS A 221 5.94 11.02 15.94
CA LYS A 221 4.66 10.52 16.46
C LYS A 221 3.41 11.00 15.72
N LYS A 222 3.45 12.18 15.13
CA LYS A 222 2.25 12.86 14.63
C LYS A 222 2.64 13.74 13.46
N ILE A 223 1.91 13.62 12.35
CA ILE A 223 2.00 14.51 11.18
C ILE A 223 0.58 15.00 10.91
N ASN A 224 0.37 16.32 10.96
CA ASN A 224 -0.97 16.94 10.97
C ASN A 224 -1.25 17.70 9.66
N THR A 225 -0.98 17.08 8.52
CA THR A 225 -1.25 17.67 7.20
C THR A 225 -2.26 16.82 6.45
N PRO A 226 -3.12 17.40 5.61
CA PRO A 226 -3.78 16.65 4.54
C PRO A 226 -2.75 16.08 3.55
N ASN A 227 -2.61 14.75 3.49
CA ASN A 227 -1.72 14.03 2.56
C ASN A 227 -0.22 14.41 2.67
N PRO A 228 0.41 14.28 3.86
CA PRO A 228 1.76 14.77 4.08
C PRO A 228 2.81 14.01 3.27
N ILE A 229 3.85 14.72 2.85
CA ILE A 229 4.98 14.17 2.10
C ILE A 229 6.27 14.34 2.92
N ILE A 230 6.96 13.23 3.13
CA ILE A 230 8.37 13.18 3.56
C ILE A 230 9.17 12.84 2.31
N TYR A 231 9.95 13.79 1.80
CA TYR A 231 10.78 13.65 0.61
C TYR A 231 12.26 13.58 1.01
N VAL A 232 12.96 12.54 0.57
CA VAL A 232 14.39 12.39 0.81
C VAL A 232 15.11 12.08 -0.49
N ASN A 233 15.95 12.99 -0.96
CA ASN A 233 16.77 12.85 -2.18
C ASN A 233 18.05 12.01 -1.90
N GLY A 234 17.88 10.94 -1.15
CA GLY A 234 18.94 10.04 -0.69
C GLY A 234 18.34 9.02 0.28
N ASP A 235 19.11 8.65 1.29
CA ASP A 235 18.76 7.54 2.19
C ASP A 235 17.96 7.99 3.43
N ILE A 236 17.11 7.09 3.91
CA ILE A 236 16.39 7.23 5.18
C ILE A 236 16.91 6.18 6.16
N TYR A 237 17.40 6.63 7.32
CA TYR A 237 17.88 5.77 8.40
C TYR A 237 17.01 5.90 9.66
N LEU A 238 16.37 4.81 10.04
CA LEU A 238 15.68 4.65 11.32
C LEU A 238 16.58 3.81 12.23
N ASP A 239 17.20 4.40 13.24
CA ASP A 239 18.09 3.70 14.16
C ASP A 239 17.28 2.82 15.15
N LYS A 240 17.97 2.12 16.06
CA LYS A 240 17.41 1.16 17.00
C LYS A 240 16.25 1.73 17.82
N ASN A 241 15.15 0.98 17.88
CA ASN A 241 13.90 1.35 18.57
C ASN A 241 13.28 2.67 18.10
N SER A 242 13.63 3.17 16.92
CA SER A 242 12.99 4.36 16.37
C SER A 242 11.62 4.02 15.77
N GLN A 243 10.77 5.04 15.60
CA GLN A 243 9.44 4.86 15.04
C GLN A 243 9.04 6.02 14.14
N ILE A 244 8.38 5.71 13.03
CA ILE A 244 7.61 6.69 12.25
C ILE A 244 6.14 6.27 12.23
N SER A 245 5.25 7.20 12.59
CA SER A 245 3.80 7.04 12.45
C SER A 245 3.30 7.93 11.32
N LEU A 246 2.85 7.30 10.23
CA LEU A 246 2.27 7.96 9.08
C LEU A 246 0.75 8.11 9.25
N PRO A 247 0.19 9.34 9.19
CA PRO A 247 -1.24 9.56 9.21
C PRO A 247 -1.88 9.14 7.87
N LYS A 248 -3.21 9.24 7.76
CA LYS A 248 -3.93 8.88 6.54
C LYS A 248 -3.33 9.61 5.33
N ASN A 249 -3.20 8.89 4.22
CA ASN A 249 -2.76 9.41 2.92
C ASN A 249 -1.32 9.97 2.89
N ALA A 250 -0.50 9.67 3.89
CA ALA A 250 0.88 10.11 3.92
C ALA A 250 1.74 9.41 2.87
N ILE A 251 2.77 10.10 2.38
CA ILE A 251 3.77 9.57 1.45
C ILE A 251 5.15 9.74 2.06
N ILE A 252 5.90 8.63 2.17
CA ILE A 252 7.37 8.67 2.28
C ILE A 252 7.93 8.38 0.90
N TYR A 253 8.81 9.25 0.42
CA TYR A 253 9.62 9.05 -0.78
C TYR A 253 11.11 9.14 -0.43
N ALA A 254 11.87 8.11 -0.81
CA ALA A 254 13.32 8.11 -0.75
C ALA A 254 13.90 7.80 -2.14
N LYS A 255 14.81 8.64 -2.63
CA LYS A 255 15.54 8.34 -3.87
C LYS A 255 16.65 7.30 -3.65
N GLY A 256 17.18 7.23 -2.44
CA GLY A 256 18.08 6.19 -1.98
C GLY A 256 17.34 5.09 -1.22
N ASP A 257 18.07 4.35 -0.40
CA ASP A 257 17.58 3.21 0.37
C ASP A 257 16.83 3.63 1.65
N ILE A 258 15.98 2.74 2.16
CA ILE A 258 15.30 2.91 3.46
C ILE A 258 15.78 1.81 4.40
N PHE A 259 16.36 2.21 5.54
CA PHE A 259 16.89 1.31 6.55
C PHE A 259 16.09 1.41 7.86
N LEU A 260 15.52 0.30 8.29
CA LEU A 260 14.94 0.14 9.63
C LEU A 260 15.92 -0.67 10.47
N GLY A 261 16.55 -0.03 11.46
CA GLY A 261 17.44 -0.66 12.41
C GLY A 261 16.70 -1.59 13.39
N GLN A 262 17.45 -2.17 14.33
CA GLN A 262 16.91 -3.16 15.27
C GLN A 262 15.67 -2.63 16.03
N ASN A 263 14.58 -3.39 16.03
CA ASN A 263 13.29 -3.04 16.64
C ASN A 263 12.66 -1.71 16.13
N ALA A 264 13.14 -1.15 15.01
CA ALA A 264 12.54 0.05 14.43
C ALA A 264 11.13 -0.25 13.89
N GLN A 265 10.28 0.78 13.82
CA GLN A 265 8.86 0.59 13.54
C GLN A 265 8.35 1.63 12.54
N ILE A 266 7.59 1.20 11.55
CA ILE A 266 6.77 2.10 10.75
C ILE A 266 5.30 1.70 10.91
N ARG A 267 4.46 2.66 11.31
CA ARG A 267 3.01 2.52 11.36
C ARG A 267 2.40 3.34 10.25
N MET A 268 1.57 2.71 9.43
CA MET A 268 0.91 3.34 8.29
C MET A 268 -0.60 3.35 8.51
N GLU A 269 -1.20 4.54 8.53
CA GLU A 269 -2.65 4.69 8.49
C GLU A 269 -3.19 4.50 7.06
N GLU A 270 -4.52 4.55 6.88
CA GLU A 270 -5.20 4.27 5.61
C GLU A 270 -4.61 5.05 4.43
N ASN A 271 -4.51 4.39 3.26
CA ASN A 271 -3.99 4.95 2.00
C ASN A 271 -2.55 5.49 2.02
N SER A 272 -1.80 5.31 3.11
CA SER A 272 -0.41 5.75 3.16
C SER A 272 0.50 4.94 2.22
N THR A 273 1.57 5.58 1.75
CA THR A 273 2.54 5.01 0.81
C THR A 273 3.96 5.16 1.32
N ILE A 274 4.75 4.10 1.22
CA ILE A 274 6.21 4.15 1.26
C ILE A 274 6.71 3.84 -0.14
N TYR A 275 7.54 4.71 -0.69
CA TYR A 275 8.19 4.53 -1.98
C TYR A 275 9.70 4.75 -1.83
N THR A 276 10.49 3.87 -2.45
CA THR A 276 11.92 4.09 -2.63
C THR A 276 12.40 3.69 -4.04
N ASP A 277 13.31 4.48 -4.61
CA ASP A 277 14.06 4.12 -5.83
C ASP A 277 15.22 3.13 -5.54
N GLY A 278 15.55 2.95 -4.27
CA GLY A 278 16.47 1.94 -3.76
C GLY A 278 15.76 0.73 -3.14
N ASN A 279 16.41 0.15 -2.15
CA ASN A 279 16.00 -1.03 -1.40
C ASN A 279 15.33 -0.65 -0.06
N ILE A 280 14.56 -1.57 0.50
CA ILE A 280 14.04 -1.47 1.87
C ILE A 280 14.69 -2.58 2.70
N TYR A 281 15.42 -2.19 3.74
CA TYR A 281 16.04 -3.09 4.70
C TYR A 281 15.31 -3.02 6.04
N ILE A 282 14.75 -4.15 6.47
CA ILE A 282 14.01 -4.27 7.73
C ILE A 282 14.83 -5.11 8.70
N GLY A 283 15.50 -4.43 9.62
CA GLY A 283 16.43 -5.01 10.57
C GLY A 283 15.78 -5.93 11.61
N LYS A 284 16.62 -6.59 12.41
CA LYS A 284 16.20 -7.58 13.39
C LYS A 284 15.06 -7.09 14.31
N ASN A 285 13.99 -7.88 14.38
CA ASN A 285 12.74 -7.57 15.11
C ASN A 285 12.07 -6.23 14.74
N ALA A 286 12.51 -5.55 13.66
CA ALA A 286 11.85 -4.36 13.17
C ALA A 286 10.56 -4.73 12.44
N TRP A 287 9.64 -3.78 12.33
CA TRP A 287 8.37 -4.07 11.69
C TRP A 287 7.70 -2.89 10.99
N ILE A 288 6.92 -3.23 9.97
CA ILE A 288 6.02 -2.31 9.30
C ILE A 288 4.60 -2.84 9.49
N TYR A 289 3.73 -2.01 10.09
CA TYR A 289 2.30 -2.30 10.24
C TYR A 289 1.50 -1.28 9.47
N SER A 290 0.53 -1.75 8.71
CA SER A 290 -0.31 -0.88 7.91
C SER A 290 -1.80 -1.11 8.15
N LYS A 291 -2.59 -0.04 8.01
CA LYS A 291 -4.05 -0.08 7.83
C LYS A 291 -4.39 -0.33 6.35
N GLU A 292 -5.66 -0.16 6.00
CA GLU A 292 -6.22 -0.53 4.71
C GLU A 292 -5.69 0.34 3.55
N ASN A 293 -5.66 -0.23 2.34
CA ASN A 293 -5.33 0.46 1.08
C ASN A 293 -3.91 1.06 1.02
N THR A 294 -2.98 0.55 1.83
CA THR A 294 -1.60 1.06 1.91
C THR A 294 -0.71 0.46 0.84
N THR A 295 0.42 1.09 0.56
CA THR A 295 1.40 0.56 -0.40
C THR A 295 2.83 0.72 0.08
N ILE A 296 3.61 -0.34 -0.07
CA ILE A 296 5.06 -0.35 0.09
C ILE A 296 5.65 -0.66 -1.27
N TYR A 297 6.46 0.23 -1.82
CA TYR A 297 7.08 0.07 -3.13
C TYR A 297 8.59 0.27 -3.02
N ALA A 298 9.35 -0.70 -3.51
CA ALA A 298 10.79 -0.61 -3.69
C ALA A 298 11.16 -0.90 -5.14
N LYS A 299 11.89 0.02 -5.79
CA LYS A 299 12.49 -0.23 -7.10
C LYS A 299 13.70 -1.18 -7.00
N GLY A 300 14.29 -1.31 -5.83
CA GLY A 300 15.25 -2.34 -5.46
C GLY A 300 14.58 -3.58 -4.86
N SER A 301 15.26 -4.17 -3.89
CA SER A 301 14.83 -5.34 -3.12
C SER A 301 14.14 -4.94 -1.82
N ILE A 302 13.37 -5.86 -1.25
CA ILE A 302 12.87 -5.76 0.13
C ILE A 302 13.48 -6.89 0.94
N GLU A 303 14.24 -6.56 1.98
CA GLU A 303 15.02 -7.50 2.76
C GLU A 303 14.61 -7.44 4.23
N LEU A 304 14.22 -8.59 4.77
CA LEU A 304 13.72 -8.76 6.13
C LEU A 304 14.71 -9.61 6.93
N GLU A 305 15.36 -9.01 7.92
CA GLU A 305 16.25 -9.70 8.85
C GLU A 305 15.49 -10.57 9.87
N GLN A 306 16.23 -11.31 10.68
CA GLN A 306 15.71 -12.21 11.71
C GLN A 306 14.52 -11.65 12.53
N ASN A 307 13.42 -12.40 12.58
CA ASN A 307 12.18 -12.08 13.30
C ASN A 307 11.52 -10.73 12.93
N SER A 308 11.90 -10.11 11.81
CA SER A 308 11.23 -8.90 11.33
C SER A 308 9.84 -9.21 10.77
N LEU A 309 9.00 -8.17 10.66
CA LEU A 309 7.59 -8.33 10.33
C LEU A 309 7.07 -7.24 9.38
N ILE A 310 6.37 -7.64 8.33
CA ILE A 310 5.45 -6.74 7.61
C ILE A 310 4.02 -7.25 7.81
N LYS A 311 3.11 -6.38 8.26
CA LYS A 311 1.70 -6.71 8.45
C LYS A 311 0.82 -5.71 7.72
N LEU A 312 0.19 -6.18 6.64
CA LEU A 312 -0.66 -5.39 5.77
C LEU A 312 -2.15 -5.68 5.97
N LYS A 313 -2.93 -4.66 6.31
CA LYS A 313 -4.41 -4.73 6.37
C LYS A 313 -5.04 -4.67 4.98
N GLU A 314 -6.37 -4.79 4.93
CA GLU A 314 -7.14 -5.06 3.71
C GLU A 314 -6.74 -4.19 2.50
N ASN A 315 -6.77 -4.78 1.31
CA ASN A 315 -6.50 -4.11 0.03
C ASN A 315 -5.12 -3.41 -0.08
N SER A 316 -4.13 -3.83 0.70
CA SER A 316 -2.79 -3.23 0.71
C SER A 316 -1.80 -4.00 -0.16
N ARG A 317 -0.74 -3.33 -0.63
CA ARG A 317 0.15 -3.90 -1.65
C ARG A 317 1.62 -3.72 -1.30
N ILE A 318 2.42 -4.74 -1.61
CA ILE A 318 3.89 -4.66 -1.64
C ILE A 318 4.35 -4.83 -3.07
N PHE A 319 5.26 -3.96 -3.52
CA PHE A 319 5.90 -4.05 -4.81
C PHE A 319 7.42 -4.07 -4.62
N SER A 320 8.10 -5.03 -5.26
CA SER A 320 9.56 -5.10 -5.36
C SER A 320 9.97 -5.35 -6.79
N CYS A 321 10.73 -4.44 -7.38
CA CYS A 321 11.28 -4.57 -8.73
C CYS A 321 12.48 -5.51 -8.83
N ASN A 322 12.99 -5.98 -7.69
CA ASN A 322 13.99 -7.03 -7.61
C ASN A 322 13.46 -8.20 -6.76
N ARG A 323 14.25 -8.70 -5.80
CA ARG A 323 13.89 -9.82 -4.93
C ARG A 323 13.15 -9.36 -3.68
N ILE A 324 12.50 -10.32 -3.02
CA ILE A 324 12.09 -10.17 -1.62
C ILE A 324 12.80 -11.27 -0.83
N TYR A 325 13.56 -10.90 0.20
CA TYR A 325 14.36 -11.83 0.99
C TYR A 325 13.87 -11.83 2.43
N LEU A 326 13.57 -13.02 2.97
CA LEU A 326 13.16 -13.21 4.36
C LEU A 326 14.14 -14.13 5.07
N GLU A 327 14.88 -13.58 6.03
CA GLU A 327 15.74 -14.34 6.95
C GLU A 327 14.93 -15.20 7.92
N LYS A 328 15.65 -16.00 8.73
CA LYS A 328 15.08 -16.85 9.77
C LYS A 328 13.97 -16.18 10.60
N ASN A 329 12.80 -16.81 10.61
CA ASN A 329 11.58 -16.38 11.30
C ASN A 329 10.99 -15.02 10.86
N ALA A 330 11.49 -14.39 9.79
CA ALA A 330 10.86 -13.18 9.25
C ALA A 330 9.47 -13.51 8.67
N THR A 331 8.50 -12.61 8.81
CA THR A 331 7.11 -12.89 8.44
C THR A 331 6.43 -11.73 7.71
N ILE A 332 5.68 -12.03 6.65
CA ILE A 332 4.76 -11.10 6.00
C ILE A 332 3.32 -11.61 6.14
N TYR A 333 2.45 -10.80 6.75
CA TYR A 333 1.00 -11.05 6.84
C TYR A 333 0.23 -10.15 5.89
N LEU A 334 -0.54 -10.75 4.97
CA LEU A 334 -1.43 -10.05 4.05
C LEU A 334 -2.87 -10.39 4.43
N TYR A 335 -3.62 -9.40 4.93
CA TYR A 335 -5.03 -9.58 5.23
C TYR A 335 -5.89 -9.19 4.02
N ARG A 336 -6.95 -9.96 3.76
CA ARG A 336 -8.07 -9.68 2.83
C ARG A 336 -7.69 -8.84 1.61
N ASN A 337 -7.53 -9.51 0.47
CA ASN A 337 -7.22 -8.88 -0.83
C ASN A 337 -5.86 -8.15 -0.88
N SER A 338 -5.05 -8.20 0.18
CA SER A 338 -3.68 -7.69 0.12
C SER A 338 -2.78 -8.62 -0.66
N MET A 339 -1.86 -8.05 -1.43
CA MET A 339 -1.02 -8.79 -2.38
C MET A 339 0.43 -8.33 -2.37
N ILE A 340 1.32 -9.26 -2.76
CA ILE A 340 2.73 -8.99 -3.02
C ILE A 340 2.98 -9.16 -4.51
N TYR A 341 3.67 -8.18 -5.09
CA TYR A 341 4.18 -8.21 -6.44
C TYR A 341 5.71 -8.12 -6.40
N ALA A 342 6.39 -9.18 -6.82
CA ALA A 342 7.84 -9.22 -6.90
C ALA A 342 8.24 -9.61 -8.33
N LYS A 343 9.13 -8.83 -8.96
CA LYS A 343 9.67 -9.19 -10.28
C LYS A 343 10.70 -10.32 -10.16
N GLY A 344 11.51 -10.30 -9.10
CA GLY A 344 12.45 -11.35 -8.75
C GLY A 344 11.84 -12.37 -7.79
N ASN A 345 12.66 -13.33 -7.36
CA ASN A 345 12.23 -14.40 -6.48
C ASN A 345 11.94 -13.90 -5.05
N ILE A 346 10.97 -14.54 -4.40
CA ILE A 346 10.74 -14.42 -2.95
C ILE A 346 11.50 -15.55 -2.25
N HIS A 347 12.64 -15.25 -1.66
CA HIS A 347 13.45 -16.20 -0.91
C HIS A 347 13.04 -16.23 0.57
N LYS A 348 12.90 -17.44 1.13
CA LYS A 348 12.46 -17.68 2.50
C LYS A 348 13.45 -18.63 3.18
N GLU A 349 14.14 -18.16 4.20
CA GLU A 349 14.96 -19.02 5.06
C GLU A 349 14.11 -19.86 6.04
N LYS A 350 14.77 -20.60 6.94
CA LYS A 350 14.12 -21.45 7.93
C LYS A 350 13.05 -20.69 8.73
N ASN A 351 11.83 -21.22 8.71
CA ASN A 351 10.63 -20.69 9.39
C ASN A 351 10.20 -19.29 8.93
N ALA A 352 10.73 -18.77 7.82
CA ALA A 352 10.22 -17.54 7.22
C ALA A 352 8.88 -17.80 6.51
N LEU A 353 7.92 -16.87 6.65
CA LEU A 353 6.54 -17.10 6.22
C LEU A 353 5.97 -15.90 5.46
N VAL A 354 5.19 -16.19 4.43
CA VAL A 354 4.33 -15.22 3.74
C VAL A 354 2.91 -15.79 3.77
N TYR A 355 2.00 -15.06 4.38
CA TYR A 355 0.59 -15.42 4.48
C TYR A 355 -0.24 -14.53 3.55
N GLY A 356 -0.52 -15.01 2.33
CA GLY A 356 -1.45 -14.38 1.39
C GLY A 356 -1.12 -14.65 -0.08
N LYS A 357 -1.69 -13.85 -0.99
CA LYS A 357 -1.57 -14.04 -2.44
C LYS A 357 -0.30 -13.36 -2.97
N GLU A 358 0.56 -14.15 -3.59
CA GLU A 358 1.74 -13.71 -4.35
C GLU A 358 1.36 -13.61 -5.83
N VAL A 359 1.73 -12.54 -6.51
CA VAL A 359 1.37 -12.30 -7.92
C VAL A 359 2.58 -11.82 -8.71
N ASN A 360 2.84 -12.46 -9.85
CA ASN A 360 3.77 -11.94 -10.85
C ASN A 360 3.00 -11.00 -11.77
N PHE A 361 3.29 -9.69 -11.71
CA PHE A 361 2.63 -8.69 -12.54
C PHE A 361 3.63 -7.63 -13.01
N ASN A 362 3.26 -6.88 -14.04
CA ASN A 362 4.04 -5.72 -14.48
C ASN A 362 4.03 -4.66 -13.38
N LEU A 363 5.22 -4.32 -12.89
CA LEU A 363 5.33 -3.33 -11.84
C LEU A 363 5.06 -1.94 -12.40
N PRO A 364 4.29 -1.11 -11.69
CA PRO A 364 3.95 0.21 -12.13
C PRO A 364 5.21 1.09 -12.20
N ASN A 365 5.32 1.92 -13.23
CA ASN A 365 6.31 2.98 -13.23
C ASN A 365 5.75 4.16 -12.43
N ILE A 366 6.44 4.54 -11.36
CA ILE A 366 6.01 5.58 -10.44
C ILE A 366 6.92 6.78 -10.63
N SER A 367 6.35 7.98 -10.70
CA SER A 367 7.09 9.22 -10.82
C SER A 367 6.57 10.22 -9.80
N ILE A 368 7.31 10.38 -8.70
CA ILE A 368 7.01 11.37 -7.68
C ILE A 368 7.62 12.71 -8.10
N SER A 369 6.92 13.81 -7.79
CA SER A 369 7.42 15.16 -8.11
C SER A 369 8.76 15.39 -7.41
N ASP A 370 9.77 15.82 -8.15
CA ASP A 370 11.05 16.19 -7.56
C ASP A 370 10.86 17.42 -6.66
N LEU A 371 11.13 17.24 -5.37
CA LEU A 371 11.13 18.29 -4.36
C LEU A 371 12.57 18.60 -3.95
N SER A 372 13.45 18.75 -4.95
CA SER A 372 14.83 19.19 -4.77
C SER A 372 14.87 20.48 -3.94
N ILE A 373 15.73 20.51 -2.93
CA ILE A 373 15.88 21.63 -2.01
C ILE A 373 16.15 22.91 -2.83
N PRO A 374 15.31 23.95 -2.70
CA PRO A 374 15.54 25.23 -3.37
C PRO A 374 16.84 25.88 -2.86
N PRO A 375 17.53 26.68 -3.67
CA PRO A 375 18.66 27.45 -3.19
C PRO A 375 18.22 28.59 -2.27
N LEU A 376 19.13 29.12 -1.45
CA LEU A 376 18.88 30.37 -0.73
C LEU A 376 18.62 31.52 -1.70
N GLN A 377 17.71 32.42 -1.31
CA GLN A 377 17.59 33.72 -1.94
C GLN A 377 18.83 34.57 -1.63
N LYS A 378 19.01 35.67 -2.37
CA LYS A 378 20.05 36.65 -2.04
C LYS A 378 19.79 37.28 -0.67
N ASP A 379 20.84 37.63 0.06
CA ASP A 379 20.75 38.21 1.41
C ASP A 379 19.80 39.43 1.47
N GLU A 380 19.79 40.26 0.42
CA GLU A 380 18.93 41.43 0.32
C GLU A 380 17.44 41.07 0.34
N TRP A 381 17.05 39.94 -0.26
CA TRP A 381 15.66 39.47 -0.28
C TRP A 381 15.14 39.20 1.14
N TYR A 382 15.98 38.60 1.99
CA TYR A 382 15.62 38.35 3.38
C TYR A 382 15.50 39.65 4.18
N ILE A 383 16.34 40.65 3.91
CA ILE A 383 16.24 41.98 4.50
C ILE A 383 14.91 42.65 4.10
N GLU A 384 14.56 42.64 2.82
CA GLU A 384 13.30 43.17 2.28
C GLU A 384 12.07 42.48 2.89
N LYS A 385 12.16 41.16 3.12
CA LYS A 385 11.11 40.35 3.76
C LYS A 385 11.13 40.40 5.29
N LYS A 386 11.90 41.33 5.88
CA LYS A 386 12.00 41.63 7.32
C LYS A 386 12.53 40.49 8.18
N TYR A 387 13.46 39.69 7.66
CA TYR A 387 14.21 38.73 8.45
C TYR A 387 15.27 39.44 9.29
N SER A 388 15.42 39.03 10.54
CA SER A 388 16.42 39.55 11.47
C SER A 388 17.64 38.64 11.53
N SER A 389 18.84 39.22 11.51
CA SER A 389 20.09 38.49 11.83
C SER A 389 20.33 38.36 13.33
N ILE A 390 19.58 39.10 14.15
CA ILE A 390 19.63 39.02 15.60
C ILE A 390 18.65 37.95 16.06
N MET A 391 19.16 36.93 16.73
CA MET A 391 18.37 35.86 17.33
C MET A 391 17.68 36.37 18.61
N ILE A 392 16.36 36.54 18.52
CA ILE A 392 15.49 36.90 19.64
C ILE A 392 14.43 35.80 19.74
N ALA A 393 14.62 34.83 20.64
CA ALA A 393 13.70 33.70 20.82
C ALA A 393 12.29 34.16 21.25
N ARG A 394 11.42 34.44 20.28
CA ARG A 394 10.04 34.92 20.43
C ARG A 394 9.12 34.33 19.36
N ASN A 395 7.82 34.43 19.57
CA ASN A 395 6.82 34.03 18.58
C ASN A 395 6.88 34.94 17.34
N ASN A 396 6.46 34.43 16.18
CA ASN A 396 6.43 35.17 14.90
C ASN A 396 7.82 35.65 14.43
N MET A 397 8.89 35.01 14.91
CA MET A 397 10.26 35.39 14.58
C MET A 397 10.60 34.98 13.14
N LYS A 398 11.14 35.91 12.36
CA LYS A 398 11.81 35.64 11.09
C LYS A 398 13.31 35.85 11.26
N PHE A 399 14.11 34.82 11.01
CA PHE A 399 15.56 34.83 11.19
C PHE A 399 16.31 34.46 9.92
N PHE A 400 17.37 35.21 9.63
CA PHE A 400 18.31 34.89 8.57
C PHE A 400 19.75 35.09 9.07
N GLY A 401 20.57 34.05 9.04
CA GLY A 401 21.95 34.12 9.53
C GLY A 401 22.82 32.94 9.12
N SER A 402 24.05 32.88 9.64
CA SER A 402 24.99 31.78 9.37
C SER A 402 24.82 30.57 10.29
N TYR A 403 24.13 30.73 11.42
CA TYR A 403 23.93 29.71 12.42
C TYR A 403 22.72 30.03 13.29
N PHE A 404 21.97 29.01 13.71
CA PHE A 404 20.88 29.16 14.66
C PHE A 404 20.89 28.04 15.70
N GLU A 405 20.90 28.37 16.98
CA GLU A 405 20.55 27.43 18.05
C GLU A 405 19.53 28.08 18.97
N LEU A 406 18.40 27.41 19.16
CA LEU A 406 17.40 27.89 20.10
C LEU A 406 17.92 27.72 21.54
N PRO A 407 17.92 28.79 22.36
CA PRO A 407 18.41 28.70 23.73
C PRO A 407 17.61 27.66 24.55
N LYS A 408 18.28 27.01 25.51
CA LYS A 408 17.68 25.94 26.35
C LYS A 408 16.35 26.34 27.00
N ASN A 409 15.45 25.37 27.15
CA ASN A 409 14.13 25.51 27.79
C ASN A 409 13.25 26.63 27.19
N ARG A 410 13.40 26.94 25.90
CA ARG A 410 12.59 27.96 25.23
C ARG A 410 11.37 27.38 24.55
N GLN A 411 10.35 28.23 24.42
CA GLN A 411 9.14 27.96 23.67
C GLN A 411 8.92 29.11 22.68
N CYS A 412 8.87 28.82 21.39
CA CYS A 412 8.67 29.82 20.34
C CYS A 412 7.74 29.26 19.26
N TYR A 413 6.70 29.99 18.91
CA TYR A 413 5.68 29.52 17.97
C TYR A 413 5.63 30.40 16.73
N ASN A 414 5.32 29.79 15.58
CA ASN A 414 5.32 30.46 14.28
C ASN A 414 6.66 31.15 13.98
N ILE A 415 7.76 30.40 14.00
CA ILE A 415 9.09 30.92 13.65
C ILE A 415 9.46 30.52 12.21
N THR A 416 10.07 31.42 11.45
CA THR A 416 10.69 31.11 10.16
C THR A 416 12.18 31.31 10.30
N ILE A 417 12.93 30.22 10.37
CA ILE A 417 14.38 30.22 10.55
C ILE A 417 15.04 29.84 9.25
N VAL A 418 15.79 30.77 8.67
CA VAL A 418 16.63 30.56 7.50
C VAL A 418 18.09 30.64 7.94
N SER A 419 18.89 29.65 7.60
CA SER A 419 20.29 29.60 7.99
C SER A 419 21.18 29.13 6.85
N LYS A 420 22.32 29.79 6.65
CA LYS A 420 23.41 29.34 5.77
C LYS A 420 24.20 28.17 6.37
N GLY A 421 23.98 27.88 7.65
CA GLY A 421 24.61 26.79 8.37
C GLY A 421 23.66 26.09 9.34
N MET A 422 24.20 25.35 10.29
CA MET A 422 23.44 24.52 11.24
C MET A 422 22.25 25.25 11.92
N ILE A 423 21.11 24.56 11.99
CA ILE A 423 19.95 24.92 12.82
C ILE A 423 19.76 23.89 13.93
N GLY A 424 19.78 24.32 15.20
CA GLY A 424 19.63 23.46 16.37
C GLY A 424 18.38 23.78 17.21
N ILE A 425 17.50 22.79 17.39
CA ILE A 425 16.41 22.81 18.39
C ILE A 425 16.71 21.76 19.45
N SER A 426 17.17 22.20 20.62
CA SER A 426 17.86 21.34 21.58
C SER A 426 17.55 21.72 23.03
N LYS A 427 17.89 20.84 23.98
CA LYS A 427 17.84 21.08 25.44
C LYS A 427 16.43 21.50 25.93
N ASN A 428 15.45 20.60 25.77
CA ASN A 428 14.04 20.76 26.20
C ASN A 428 13.32 21.96 25.57
N CYS A 429 13.56 22.21 24.29
CA CYS A 429 12.89 23.27 23.56
C CYS A 429 11.56 22.83 22.95
N LYS A 430 10.63 23.77 22.76
CA LYS A 430 9.43 23.57 21.93
C LYS A 430 9.37 24.68 20.89
N ALA A 431 9.33 24.31 19.62
CA ALA A 431 9.24 25.27 18.53
C ALA A 431 8.17 24.86 17.52
N SER A 432 7.57 25.85 16.83
CA SER A 432 6.76 25.57 15.66
C SER A 432 7.02 26.57 14.53
N GLY A 433 6.95 26.12 13.28
CA GLY A 433 7.13 26.99 12.11
C GLY A 433 7.89 26.35 10.93
N VAL A 434 8.86 27.05 10.37
CA VAL A 434 9.66 26.60 9.22
C VAL A 434 11.15 26.68 9.58
N LEU A 435 11.88 25.57 9.41
CA LEU A 435 13.34 25.52 9.48
C LEU A 435 13.88 25.28 8.07
N TYR A 436 14.72 26.20 7.58
CA TYR A 436 15.28 26.17 6.24
C TYR A 436 16.81 26.34 6.27
N ALA A 437 17.53 25.25 6.00
CA ALA A 437 19.00 25.21 5.95
C ALA A 437 19.47 24.41 4.73
N PRO A 438 19.29 24.94 3.51
CA PRO A 438 19.44 24.16 2.28
C PRO A 438 20.84 23.61 2.03
N ASP A 439 21.87 24.22 2.62
CA ASP A 439 23.28 23.86 2.43
C ASP A 439 23.91 23.17 3.66
N ASP A 440 23.14 22.93 4.74
CA ASP A 440 23.66 22.39 6.01
C ASP A 440 22.58 21.57 6.76
N ILE A 441 22.81 21.27 8.04
CA ILE A 441 22.03 20.34 8.85
C ILE A 441 21.01 21.02 9.78
N VAL A 442 19.84 20.40 9.91
CA VAL A 442 18.89 20.65 11.02
C VAL A 442 18.99 19.53 12.05
N ILE A 443 19.23 19.91 13.31
CA ILE A 443 19.36 18.98 14.44
C ILE A 443 18.25 19.26 15.45
N ILE A 444 17.40 18.27 15.70
CA ILE A 444 16.33 18.34 16.73
C ILE A 444 16.60 17.26 17.75
N ASN A 445 17.02 17.63 18.97
CA ASN A 445 17.48 16.65 19.95
C ASN A 445 17.18 17.00 21.42
N LYS A 446 17.62 16.14 22.34
CA LYS A 446 17.60 16.37 23.80
C LYS A 446 16.20 16.75 24.32
N ASN A 447 15.21 15.91 24.01
CA ASN A 447 13.81 16.04 24.45
C ASN A 447 13.17 17.36 23.98
N SER A 448 13.52 17.80 22.77
CA SER A 448 12.94 18.98 22.15
C SER A 448 11.91 18.58 21.10
N PHE A 449 10.92 19.45 20.91
CA PHE A 449 9.80 19.23 20.02
C PHE A 449 9.79 20.33 18.97
N PHE A 450 9.62 19.95 17.71
CA PHE A 450 9.43 20.89 16.62
C PHE A 450 8.23 20.49 15.79
N ASP A 451 7.25 21.38 15.72
CA ASP A 451 6.01 21.24 14.98
C ASP A 451 6.06 22.16 13.75
N GLY A 452 6.43 21.62 12.60
CA GLY A 452 6.44 22.42 11.38
C GLY A 452 7.15 21.75 10.20
N ILE A 453 7.51 22.58 9.23
CA ILE A 453 8.21 22.18 8.02
C ILE A 453 9.72 22.26 8.27
N VAL A 454 10.45 21.21 7.85
CA VAL A 454 11.92 21.21 7.86
C VAL A 454 12.44 20.92 6.46
N ILE A 455 13.20 21.86 5.91
CA ILE A 455 13.87 21.74 4.62
C ILE A 455 15.36 21.99 4.85
N ALA A 456 16.20 20.99 4.67
CA ALA A 456 17.63 21.10 4.95
C ALA A 456 18.45 20.12 4.12
N ASN A 457 19.76 20.35 3.95
CA ASN A 457 20.63 19.37 3.29
C ASN A 457 20.62 18.03 4.05
N GLU A 458 20.71 18.10 5.37
CA GLU A 458 20.63 16.95 6.26
C GLU A 458 19.65 17.20 7.40
N ILE A 459 18.95 16.16 7.85
CA ILE A 459 18.05 16.23 9.01
C ILE A 459 18.40 15.11 9.98
N TYR A 460 18.73 15.48 11.21
CA TYR A 460 18.98 14.56 12.32
C TYR A 460 17.98 14.78 13.45
N LEU A 461 17.19 13.75 13.75
CA LEU A 461 16.16 13.74 14.78
C LEU A 461 16.55 12.79 15.91
N ASP A 462 16.59 13.26 17.16
CA ASP A 462 16.91 12.45 18.34
C ASP A 462 15.96 12.71 19.52
N LYS A 463 15.37 11.65 20.07
CA LYS A 463 14.45 11.61 21.23
C LYS A 463 13.17 12.47 21.10
N ASN A 464 12.05 11.79 20.83
CA ASN A 464 10.66 12.30 20.93
C ASN A 464 10.34 13.55 20.06
N VAL A 465 10.46 13.43 18.73
CA VAL A 465 10.11 14.52 17.79
C VAL A 465 8.63 14.44 17.36
N GLN A 466 7.92 15.56 17.31
CA GLN A 466 6.53 15.63 16.83
C GLN A 466 6.43 16.55 15.61
N LEU A 467 6.54 16.01 14.40
CA LEU A 467 6.49 16.79 13.16
C LEU A 467 5.07 17.08 12.72
N SER A 468 4.46 18.12 13.24
CA SER A 468 3.11 18.49 12.84
C SER A 468 3.13 19.60 11.78
N GLN A 469 2.07 19.74 10.99
CA GLN A 469 1.86 20.92 10.16
C GLN A 469 0.68 21.65 10.77
N VAL A 470 0.96 22.66 11.57
CA VAL A 470 -0.04 23.69 11.84
C VAL A 470 0.55 24.99 11.34
N LEU A 471 0.35 25.26 10.06
CA LEU A 471 0.60 26.57 9.48
C LEU A 471 -0.54 26.88 8.52
N ASP A 472 -1.55 27.55 9.07
CA ASP A 472 -2.50 28.37 8.33
C ASP A 472 -1.74 29.65 7.93
N TYR A 473 -0.88 29.57 6.90
CA TYR A 473 -0.15 30.73 6.41
C TYR A 473 -0.29 30.87 4.90
N SER A 474 -1.13 31.82 4.55
CA SER A 474 -1.11 32.64 3.35
C SER A 474 0.20 33.44 3.15
N ASN A 475 1.39 32.95 3.54
CA ASN A 475 2.65 33.71 3.40
C ASN A 475 3.87 32.83 3.06
N ASP A 476 4.39 33.09 1.85
CA ASP A 476 5.70 32.79 1.24
C ASP A 476 6.67 31.88 2.01
N LEU A 477 6.95 30.70 1.42
CA LEU A 477 8.14 29.91 1.73
C LEU A 477 9.41 30.78 1.61
N PRO A 478 10.47 30.51 2.38
CA PRO A 478 11.67 31.37 2.44
C PRO A 478 12.62 31.25 1.22
N PHE A 479 12.08 30.87 0.06
CA PHE A 479 12.83 30.60 -1.17
C PHE A 479 11.99 30.89 -2.42
#